data_AF-A0A090I474-F1
#
_entry.id   AF-A0A090I474-F1
#
_cell.length_a   1.000
_cell.length_b   1.000
_cell.length_c   1.000
_cell.angle_alpha   90.00
_cell.angle_beta   90.00
_cell.angle_gamma   90.00
#
_symmetry.space_group_name_H-M   'P 1'
#
loop_
_entity.id
_entity.type
_entity.pdbx_description
1 polymer ?
#
loop_
_entity_poly.entity_id
_entity_poly.type
_entity_poly.pdbx_seq_one_letter_code
_entity_poly.pdbx_strand_id
1 'polypeptide(L)'
;MDSKQVQIPGIRDIDLFLDFLPYLKSKDSSFYELVDEAPQFPYYVYSPEIVDLITLINQQNMFHFDWVQWSSEASNYLEDPLQLENANLTTVMNLLFTMVRAERFTEGLMGEMVDKGIVLKLLLRLEKIRSKIIDGFYGALLGLAIADSMGAPLEFKNPGSFQPVNGMTGGGTHNLSPGMWTDDTSMALCLAESLIEKGDFDPVDQLQRYLRWFQEGYLSVNGHCFDIGNTTREALRIFQETGEPYPGLDHELSAGNGSLMRLAPVPLFYFTQPGKTIELSGQSSRTTHNHILAVDACRYMGSLINGALIGFSKEELLSPHFSIVPGYWDEHPLAEEIDEVASGSYQEKEPPEIRGRGYVVKSLEAALWAFHQSESFREGCLLAVNLGEDADTTGAIYGQLAGAFYGKSGIPSEWIEKLACKEMIHEKIKGLLAHQM
;
A
#
# COMPACT_ATOMS: atom_id res chain seq x y z
N MET A 1 -9.12 23.59 -1.13
CA MET A 1 -9.19 22.93 0.19
C MET A 1 -7.94 22.09 0.29
N ASP A 2 -7.26 22.12 1.43
CA ASP A 2 -5.93 21.52 1.60
C ASP A 2 -6.01 20.01 1.32
N SER A 3 -5.28 19.52 0.31
CA SER A 3 -5.17 18.11 -0.08
C SER A 3 -4.66 17.19 1.06
N LYS A 4 -4.30 17.80 2.20
CA LYS A 4 -3.80 17.22 3.45
C LYS A 4 -4.84 16.63 4.41
N GLN A 5 -6.14 16.73 4.12
CA GLN A 5 -7.21 16.31 5.05
C GLN A 5 -8.00 15.06 4.63
N VAL A 6 -7.60 14.36 3.56
CA VAL A 6 -8.28 13.11 3.17
C VAL A 6 -7.93 12.01 4.19
N GLN A 7 -8.96 11.43 4.80
CA GLN A 7 -8.84 10.30 5.72
C GLN A 7 -9.67 9.13 5.21
N ILE A 8 -9.14 7.91 5.33
CA ILE A 8 -9.76 6.65 4.88
C ILE A 8 -9.99 5.76 6.11
N PRO A 9 -11.14 5.06 6.21
CA PRO A 9 -11.43 4.15 7.31
C PRO A 9 -10.30 3.14 7.54
N GLY A 10 -9.81 3.08 8.78
CA GLY A 10 -8.88 2.04 9.22
C GLY A 10 -9.58 0.72 9.48
N ILE A 11 -8.82 -0.28 9.91
CA ILE A 11 -9.37 -1.60 10.28
C ILE A 11 -10.37 -1.46 11.43
N ARG A 12 -10.03 -0.64 12.44
CA ARG A 12 -10.92 -0.35 13.56
C ARG A 12 -12.23 0.29 13.14
N ASP A 13 -12.17 1.25 12.22
CA ASP A 13 -13.38 1.93 11.73
C ASP A 13 -14.28 0.96 10.98
N ILE A 14 -13.68 0.07 10.17
CA ILE A 14 -14.42 -1.01 9.50
C ILE A 14 -15.05 -1.96 10.54
N ASP A 15 -14.33 -2.34 11.59
CA ASP A 15 -14.85 -3.22 12.66
C ASP A 15 -16.13 -2.67 13.30
N LEU A 16 -16.22 -1.35 13.52
CA LEU A 16 -17.44 -0.71 14.03
C LEU A 16 -18.65 -0.92 13.10
N PHE A 17 -18.45 -0.94 11.78
CA PHE A 17 -19.51 -1.28 10.84
C PHE A 17 -19.88 -2.77 10.88
N LEU A 18 -18.89 -3.66 11.08
CA LEU A 18 -19.11 -5.09 11.09
C LEU A 18 -19.88 -5.57 12.33
N ASP A 19 -19.90 -4.80 13.43
CA ASP A 19 -20.71 -5.08 14.62
C ASP A 19 -22.22 -5.16 14.32
N PHE A 20 -22.69 -4.54 13.23
CA PHE A 20 -24.08 -4.61 12.78
C PHE A 20 -24.40 -5.86 11.93
N LEU A 21 -23.39 -6.62 11.48
CA LEU A 21 -23.60 -7.80 10.64
C LEU A 21 -24.49 -8.87 11.28
N PRO A 22 -24.31 -9.27 12.56
CA PRO A 22 -25.17 -10.27 13.19
C PRO A 22 -26.65 -9.86 13.20
N TYR A 23 -26.91 -8.59 13.49
CA TYR A 23 -28.27 -8.03 13.51
C TYR A 23 -28.91 -8.04 12.12
N LEU A 24 -28.18 -7.62 11.09
CA LEU A 24 -28.65 -7.59 9.69
C LEU A 24 -28.77 -8.97 9.04
N LYS A 25 -28.06 -9.99 9.56
CA LYS A 25 -28.19 -11.40 9.10
C LYS A 25 -29.39 -12.13 9.71
N SER A 26 -29.91 -11.63 10.84
CA SER A 26 -30.99 -12.28 11.58
C SER A 26 -32.31 -12.20 10.82
N LYS A 27 -32.98 -13.34 10.65
CA LYS A 27 -34.32 -13.42 10.03
C LYS A 27 -35.44 -13.00 10.98
N ASP A 28 -35.14 -12.92 12.27
CA ASP A 28 -36.10 -12.58 13.33
C ASP A 28 -36.03 -11.10 13.72
N SER A 29 -35.09 -10.34 13.16
CA SER A 29 -34.97 -8.90 13.39
C SER A 29 -36.03 -8.11 12.63
N SER A 30 -36.68 -7.16 13.31
CA SER A 30 -37.41 -6.07 12.68
C SER A 30 -36.48 -4.85 12.59
N PHE A 31 -36.27 -4.35 11.37
CA PHE A 31 -35.36 -3.23 11.09
C PHE A 31 -36.05 -1.87 11.18
N TYR A 32 -37.35 -1.83 10.92
CA TYR A 32 -38.17 -0.64 10.99
C TYR A 32 -39.66 -1.02 11.10
N GLU A 33 -40.46 -0.04 11.49
CA GLU A 33 -41.92 -0.09 11.47
C GLU A 33 -42.46 1.03 10.58
N LEU A 34 -43.40 0.72 9.68
CA LEU A 34 -44.16 1.72 8.94
C LEU A 34 -45.39 2.09 9.78
N VAL A 35 -45.40 3.31 10.30
CA VAL A 35 -46.52 3.84 11.07
C VAL A 35 -47.47 4.57 10.11
N ASP A 36 -48.70 4.07 10.00
CA ASP A 36 -49.77 4.62 9.16
C ASP A 36 -50.98 5.02 10.02
N GLU A 37 -50.89 6.19 10.65
CA GLU A 37 -51.92 6.74 11.53
C GLU A 37 -52.46 8.09 11.02
N ALA A 38 -53.73 8.13 10.62
CA ALA A 38 -54.40 9.37 10.24
C ALA A 38 -54.45 10.36 11.43
N PRO A 39 -54.19 11.68 11.23
CA PRO A 39 -54.13 12.39 9.96
C PRO A 39 -52.70 12.55 9.38
N GLN A 40 -51.70 11.83 9.90
CA GLN A 40 -50.33 11.92 9.42
C GLN A 40 -50.15 11.07 8.14
N PHE A 41 -49.20 11.46 7.29
CA PHE A 41 -48.76 10.59 6.21
C PHE A 41 -47.95 9.42 6.82
N PRO A 42 -47.96 8.23 6.19
CA PRO A 42 -47.18 7.11 6.68
C PRO A 42 -45.69 7.46 6.81
N TYR A 43 -45.08 7.09 7.92
CA TYR A 43 -43.67 7.39 8.21
C TYR A 43 -42.94 6.17 8.76
N TYR A 44 -41.62 6.16 8.62
CA TYR A 44 -40.77 5.04 9.02
C TYR A 44 -40.16 5.30 10.40
N VAL A 45 -40.28 4.31 11.30
CA VAL A 45 -39.59 4.29 12.59
C VAL A 45 -38.52 3.20 12.57
N TYR A 46 -37.26 3.61 12.48
CA TYR A 46 -36.13 2.69 12.48
C TYR A 46 -35.87 2.09 13.86
N SER A 47 -35.39 0.84 13.90
CA SER A 47 -34.90 0.23 15.12
C SER A 47 -33.69 1.00 15.70
N PRO A 48 -33.41 0.88 17.01
CA PRO A 48 -32.23 1.50 17.61
C PRO A 48 -30.93 1.16 16.88
N GLU A 49 -30.76 -0.08 16.45
CA GLU A 49 -29.57 -0.55 15.74
C GLU A 49 -29.42 0.12 14.35
N ILE A 50 -30.52 0.33 13.61
CA ILE A 50 -30.47 1.06 12.33
C ILE A 50 -30.18 2.54 12.56
N VAL A 51 -30.75 3.16 13.61
CA VAL A 51 -30.44 4.55 14.00
C VAL A 51 -28.96 4.70 14.37
N ASP A 52 -28.40 3.74 15.10
CA ASP A 52 -26.98 3.73 15.48
C ASP A 52 -26.08 3.57 14.25
N LEU A 53 -26.44 2.71 13.29
CA LEU A 53 -25.72 2.57 12.02
C LEU A 53 -25.74 3.87 11.21
N ILE A 54 -26.91 4.51 11.07
CA ILE A 54 -27.05 5.81 10.38
C ILE A 54 -26.19 6.87 11.09
N THR A 55 -26.19 6.86 12.42
CA THR A 55 -25.40 7.79 13.24
C THR A 55 -23.90 7.57 13.03
N LEU A 56 -23.44 6.31 13.05
CA LEU A 56 -22.06 5.94 12.76
C LEU A 56 -21.65 6.46 11.39
N ILE A 57 -22.43 6.18 10.34
CA ILE A 57 -22.15 6.68 8.98
C ILE A 57 -22.03 8.21 8.99
N ASN A 58 -22.97 8.94 9.59
CA ASN A 58 -22.92 10.41 9.64
C ASN A 58 -21.72 10.97 10.43
N GLN A 59 -21.24 10.26 11.45
CA GLN A 59 -20.12 10.68 12.28
C GLN A 59 -18.76 10.43 11.63
N GLN A 60 -18.68 9.54 10.64
CA GLN A 60 -17.47 9.35 9.87
C GLN A 60 -17.21 10.60 9.02
N ASN A 61 -16.33 11.48 9.52
CA ASN A 61 -15.88 12.69 8.83
C ASN A 61 -14.80 12.37 7.78
N MET A 62 -14.80 11.13 7.29
CA MET A 62 -13.72 10.49 6.56
C MET A 62 -14.16 10.37 5.11
N PHE A 63 -13.62 11.28 4.28
CA PHE A 63 -13.62 11.29 2.82
C PHE A 63 -14.14 12.61 2.23
N HIS A 64 -13.62 13.00 1.06
CA HIS A 64 -14.20 14.04 0.22
C HIS A 64 -15.44 13.48 -0.48
N PHE A 65 -16.57 13.44 0.22
CA PHE A 65 -17.81 12.95 -0.36
C PHE A 65 -18.46 14.02 -1.26
N ASP A 66 -18.38 13.83 -2.57
CA ASP A 66 -19.07 14.65 -3.58
C ASP A 66 -20.48 14.11 -3.83
N TRP A 67 -21.49 14.81 -3.28
CA TRP A 67 -22.89 14.46 -3.50
C TRP A 67 -23.32 14.59 -4.96
N VAL A 68 -22.80 15.57 -5.70
CA VAL A 68 -23.21 15.81 -7.09
C VAL A 68 -22.82 14.61 -7.94
N GLN A 69 -21.58 14.13 -7.79
CA GLN A 69 -21.10 12.93 -8.43
C GLN A 69 -21.90 11.69 -7.98
N TRP A 70 -21.89 11.40 -6.68
CA TRP A 70 -22.39 10.12 -6.14
C TRP A 70 -23.91 9.97 -6.17
N SER A 71 -24.67 11.07 -6.20
CA SER A 71 -26.13 11.01 -6.37
C SER A 71 -26.56 10.35 -7.68
N SER A 72 -25.68 10.34 -8.70
CA SER A 72 -25.91 9.66 -9.97
C SER A 72 -25.17 8.32 -10.08
N GLU A 73 -23.93 8.25 -9.58
CA GLU A 73 -23.10 7.03 -9.73
C GLU A 73 -23.57 5.87 -8.86
N ALA A 74 -24.16 6.16 -7.69
CA ALA A 74 -24.57 5.11 -6.75
C ALA A 74 -25.56 4.11 -7.38
N SER A 75 -26.47 4.57 -8.24
CA SER A 75 -27.43 3.70 -8.93
C SER A 75 -26.76 2.58 -9.72
N ASN A 76 -25.60 2.85 -10.35
CA ASN A 76 -24.87 1.84 -11.14
C ASN A 76 -24.42 0.66 -10.28
N TYR A 77 -23.98 0.93 -9.04
CA TYR A 77 -23.54 -0.10 -8.11
C TYR A 77 -24.71 -0.80 -7.40
N LEU A 78 -25.77 -0.06 -7.11
CA LEU A 78 -26.93 -0.59 -6.38
C LEU A 78 -27.81 -1.50 -7.26
N GLU A 79 -27.77 -1.28 -8.58
CA GLU A 79 -28.51 -2.08 -9.56
C GLU A 79 -27.72 -3.29 -10.09
N ASP A 80 -26.38 -3.27 -10.04
CA ASP A 80 -25.51 -4.36 -10.49
C ASP A 80 -24.75 -5.05 -9.33
N PRO A 81 -25.12 -6.29 -8.96
CA PRO A 81 -24.43 -7.06 -7.93
C PRO A 81 -22.93 -7.29 -8.18
N LEU A 82 -22.49 -7.36 -9.44
CA LEU A 82 -21.07 -7.59 -9.77
C LEU A 82 -20.21 -6.36 -9.47
N GLN A 83 -20.74 -5.16 -9.70
CA GLN A 83 -20.02 -3.92 -9.36
C GLN A 83 -19.83 -3.80 -7.86
N LEU A 84 -20.85 -4.13 -7.08
CA LEU A 84 -20.77 -4.12 -5.62
C LEU A 84 -19.75 -5.15 -5.07
N GLU A 85 -19.62 -6.32 -5.71
CA GLU A 85 -18.65 -7.33 -5.30
C GLU A 85 -17.19 -6.87 -5.51
N ASN A 86 -16.95 -6.02 -6.50
CA ASN A 86 -15.61 -5.51 -6.83
C ASN A 86 -15.31 -4.13 -6.24
N ALA A 87 -16.32 -3.41 -5.72
CA ALA A 87 -16.18 -2.09 -5.11
C ALA A 87 -15.04 -2.03 -4.08
N ASN A 88 -14.14 -1.06 -4.23
CA ASN A 88 -13.06 -0.82 -3.28
C ASN A 88 -13.58 -0.13 -2.00
N LEU A 89 -12.72 0.08 -1.00
CA LEU A 89 -13.14 0.67 0.27
C LEU A 89 -13.81 2.03 0.09
N THR A 90 -13.24 2.91 -0.75
CA THR A 90 -13.79 4.26 -0.96
C THR A 90 -15.17 4.22 -1.62
N THR A 91 -15.37 3.35 -2.61
CA THR A 91 -16.67 3.13 -3.25
C THR A 91 -17.72 2.65 -2.24
N VAL A 92 -17.40 1.65 -1.42
CA VAL A 92 -18.35 1.10 -0.44
C VAL A 92 -18.77 2.16 0.59
N MET A 93 -17.81 2.96 1.05
CA MET A 93 -18.09 4.06 1.97
C MET A 93 -18.97 5.13 1.31
N ASN A 94 -18.67 5.53 0.08
CA ASN A 94 -19.48 6.51 -0.64
C ASN A 94 -20.91 6.02 -0.91
N LEU A 95 -21.12 4.72 -1.15
CA LEU A 95 -22.46 4.15 -1.26
C LEU A 95 -23.23 4.27 0.07
N LEU A 96 -22.61 3.92 1.20
CA LEU A 96 -23.23 4.09 2.52
C LEU A 96 -23.57 5.55 2.82
N PHE A 97 -22.66 6.49 2.54
CA PHE A 97 -22.92 7.92 2.70
C PHE A 97 -24.04 8.43 1.79
N THR A 98 -24.09 7.95 0.54
CA THR A 98 -25.13 8.33 -0.41
C THR A 98 -26.50 7.90 0.10
N MET A 99 -26.63 6.68 0.61
CA MET A 99 -27.89 6.18 1.17
C MET A 99 -28.36 7.02 2.35
N VAL A 100 -27.46 7.31 3.30
CA VAL A 100 -27.80 8.12 4.49
C VAL A 100 -28.12 9.58 4.14
N ARG A 101 -27.46 10.16 3.14
CA ARG A 101 -27.83 11.51 2.66
C ARG A 101 -29.14 11.51 1.90
N ALA A 102 -29.38 10.52 1.06
CA ALA A 102 -30.60 10.39 0.27
C ALA A 102 -31.85 10.19 1.15
N GLU A 103 -31.72 9.51 2.30
CA GLU A 103 -32.77 9.36 3.31
C GLU A 103 -33.36 10.71 3.76
N ARG A 104 -32.55 11.78 3.78
CA ARG A 104 -33.02 13.13 4.15
C ARG A 104 -33.98 13.75 3.15
N PHE A 105 -34.02 13.22 1.92
CA PHE A 105 -34.86 13.70 0.82
C PHE A 105 -35.96 12.70 0.45
N THR A 106 -35.72 11.42 0.70
CA THR A 106 -36.63 10.32 0.39
C THR A 106 -36.80 9.48 1.65
N GLU A 107 -37.84 9.78 2.41
CA GLU A 107 -38.18 9.04 3.64
C GLU A 107 -38.45 7.56 3.34
N GLY A 108 -37.84 6.67 4.13
CA GLY A 108 -38.02 5.23 4.00
C GLY A 108 -37.01 4.54 3.09
N LEU A 109 -36.14 5.29 2.41
CA LEU A 109 -35.13 4.74 1.50
C LEU A 109 -34.22 3.74 2.22
N MET A 110 -33.71 4.05 3.41
CA MET A 110 -32.87 3.17 4.19
C MET A 110 -33.60 1.88 4.55
N GLY A 111 -34.90 1.95 4.84
CA GLY A 111 -35.75 0.78 5.06
C GLY A 111 -35.83 -0.11 3.82
N GLU A 112 -36.11 0.50 2.67
CA GLU A 112 -36.12 -0.19 1.37
C GLU A 112 -34.77 -0.85 1.04
N MET A 113 -33.66 -0.17 1.32
CA MET A 113 -32.32 -0.69 1.07
C MET A 113 -31.94 -1.85 2.01
N VAL A 114 -32.41 -1.81 3.25
CA VAL A 114 -32.28 -2.93 4.19
C VAL A 114 -33.09 -4.13 3.70
N ASP A 115 -34.34 -3.93 3.28
CA ASP A 115 -35.20 -5.01 2.77
C ASP A 115 -34.66 -5.65 1.48
N LYS A 116 -34.08 -4.84 0.59
CA LYS A 116 -33.37 -5.32 -0.61
C LYS A 116 -32.06 -6.03 -0.29
N GLY A 117 -31.64 -6.05 0.98
CA GLY A 117 -30.39 -6.65 1.45
C GLY A 117 -29.13 -5.91 1.00
N ILE A 118 -29.27 -4.66 0.54
CA ILE A 118 -28.15 -3.86 0.02
C ILE A 118 -27.18 -3.50 1.15
N VAL A 119 -27.71 -3.04 2.29
CA VAL A 119 -26.88 -2.70 3.48
C VAL A 119 -26.09 -3.93 3.93
N LEU A 120 -26.74 -5.10 4.01
CA LEU A 120 -26.07 -6.36 4.36
C LEU A 120 -24.94 -6.70 3.37
N LYS A 121 -25.18 -6.55 2.06
CA LYS A 121 -24.14 -6.80 1.04
C LYS A 121 -22.96 -5.83 1.14
N LEU A 122 -23.21 -4.55 1.42
CA LEU A 122 -22.16 -3.55 1.64
C LEU A 122 -21.28 -3.92 2.84
N LEU A 123 -21.89 -4.33 3.96
CA LEU A 123 -21.13 -4.76 5.15
C LEU A 123 -20.37 -6.07 4.93
N LEU A 124 -20.95 -7.04 4.20
CA LEU A 124 -20.22 -8.25 3.80
C LEU A 124 -19.05 -7.93 2.87
N ARG A 125 -19.19 -6.91 2.02
CA ARG A 125 -18.08 -6.42 1.20
C ARG A 125 -17.00 -5.75 2.07
N LEU A 126 -17.37 -4.95 3.07
CA LEU A 126 -16.42 -4.41 4.05
C LEU A 126 -15.66 -5.51 4.81
N GLU A 127 -16.33 -6.61 5.20
CA GLU A 127 -15.69 -7.77 5.84
C GLU A 127 -14.61 -8.41 4.95
N LYS A 128 -14.90 -8.55 3.64
CA LYS A 128 -13.93 -9.02 2.64
C LYS A 128 -12.77 -8.03 2.48
N ILE A 129 -13.06 -6.73 2.37
CA ILE A 129 -12.06 -5.66 2.23
C ILE A 129 -11.14 -5.62 3.44
N ARG A 130 -11.68 -5.68 4.66
CA ARG A 130 -10.92 -5.75 5.91
C ARG A 130 -9.91 -6.89 5.89
N SER A 131 -10.35 -8.07 5.48
CA SER A 131 -9.49 -9.26 5.38
C SER A 131 -8.39 -9.07 4.33
N LYS A 132 -8.73 -8.45 3.17
CA LYS A 132 -7.75 -8.11 2.13
C LYS A 132 -6.73 -7.07 2.57
N ILE A 133 -7.12 -6.04 3.33
CA ILE A 133 -6.18 -5.05 3.87
C ILE A 133 -5.14 -5.75 4.74
N ILE A 134 -5.58 -6.59 5.69
CA ILE A 134 -4.66 -7.35 6.55
C ILE A 134 -3.75 -8.24 5.70
N ASP A 135 -4.29 -8.98 4.73
CA ASP A 135 -3.51 -9.85 3.85
C ASP A 135 -2.49 -9.05 3.00
N GLY A 136 -2.86 -7.86 2.54
CA GLY A 136 -2.01 -6.90 1.82
C GLY A 136 -0.87 -6.34 2.67
N PHE A 137 -1.12 -6.08 3.97
CA PHE A 137 -0.05 -5.67 4.91
C PHE A 137 1.03 -6.75 5.04
N TYR A 138 0.61 -8.01 5.18
CA TYR A 138 1.57 -9.11 5.18
C TYR A 138 2.24 -9.26 3.82
N GLY A 139 1.46 -9.16 2.74
CA GLY A 139 1.94 -9.30 1.38
C GLY A 139 3.02 -8.29 1.02
N ALA A 140 2.87 -7.02 1.37
CA ALA A 140 3.82 -5.97 0.99
C ALA A 140 5.22 -6.19 1.60
N LEU A 141 5.30 -6.48 2.91
CA LEU A 141 6.58 -6.67 3.59
C LEU A 141 7.19 -8.06 3.34
N LEU A 142 6.38 -9.13 3.26
CA LEU A 142 6.89 -10.45 2.87
C LEU A 142 7.30 -10.46 1.40
N GLY A 143 6.54 -9.78 0.54
CA GLY A 143 6.80 -9.68 -0.89
C GLY A 143 8.10 -8.96 -1.17
N LEU A 144 8.36 -7.84 -0.49
CA LEU A 144 9.66 -7.15 -0.48
C LEU A 144 10.79 -8.16 -0.18
N ALA A 145 10.74 -8.81 0.98
CA ALA A 145 11.84 -9.67 1.43
C ALA A 145 12.02 -10.95 0.59
N ILE A 146 10.94 -11.50 0.04
CA ILE A 146 11.00 -12.66 -0.85
C ILE A 146 11.65 -12.29 -2.17
N ALA A 147 11.29 -11.14 -2.74
CA ALA A 147 11.80 -10.71 -4.03
C ALA A 147 13.26 -10.23 -3.94
N ASP A 148 13.61 -9.53 -2.86
CA ASP A 148 15.00 -9.22 -2.45
C ASP A 148 15.86 -10.51 -2.45
N SER A 149 15.50 -11.48 -1.59
CA SER A 149 16.22 -12.76 -1.46
C SER A 149 16.28 -13.56 -2.77
N MET A 150 15.29 -13.41 -3.66
CA MET A 150 15.26 -14.08 -4.96
C MET A 150 16.14 -13.39 -6.01
N GLY A 151 16.27 -12.06 -5.93
CA GLY A 151 17.08 -11.25 -6.83
C GLY A 151 18.56 -11.22 -6.48
N ALA A 152 18.92 -11.32 -5.19
CA ALA A 152 20.31 -11.26 -4.71
C ALA A 152 21.30 -12.20 -5.44
N PRO A 153 20.94 -13.43 -5.86
CA PRO A 153 21.83 -14.29 -6.64
C PRO A 153 22.18 -13.78 -8.04
N LEU A 154 21.38 -12.85 -8.58
CA LEU A 154 21.48 -12.29 -9.93
C LEU A 154 22.04 -10.87 -9.95
N GLU A 155 22.25 -10.27 -8.79
CA GLU A 155 22.89 -8.97 -8.61
C GLU A 155 24.23 -8.91 -9.38
N PHE A 156 24.44 -7.78 -10.07
CA PHE A 156 25.56 -7.47 -10.95
C PHE A 156 25.76 -8.39 -12.16
N LYS A 157 24.79 -9.27 -12.49
CA LYS A 157 24.84 -10.10 -13.70
C LYS A 157 24.07 -9.44 -14.84
N ASN A 158 24.67 -9.42 -16.02
CA ASN A 158 24.00 -8.87 -17.20
C ASN A 158 22.85 -9.79 -17.64
N PRO A 159 21.71 -9.24 -18.11
CA PRO A 159 20.63 -10.04 -18.68
C PRO A 159 21.16 -11.01 -19.75
N GLY A 160 20.73 -12.27 -19.67
CA GLY A 160 21.17 -13.33 -20.57
C GLY A 160 22.54 -13.97 -20.25
N SER A 161 23.27 -13.49 -19.24
CA SER A 161 24.56 -14.09 -18.82
C SER A 161 24.42 -15.12 -17.69
N PHE A 162 23.20 -15.49 -17.31
CA PHE A 162 22.88 -16.40 -16.20
C PHE A 162 21.72 -17.32 -16.54
N GLN A 163 21.58 -18.41 -15.77
CA GLN A 163 20.38 -19.24 -15.82
C GLN A 163 19.27 -18.55 -15.02
N PRO A 164 18.07 -18.33 -15.59
CA PRO A 164 16.98 -17.70 -14.88
C PRO A 164 16.65 -18.41 -13.57
N VAL A 165 16.41 -17.63 -12.51
CA VAL A 165 15.96 -18.16 -11.23
C VAL A 165 14.46 -18.45 -11.30
N ASN A 166 14.02 -19.48 -10.57
CA ASN A 166 12.61 -19.84 -10.39
C ASN A 166 12.20 -19.94 -8.91
N GLY A 167 13.08 -19.48 -8.02
CA GLY A 167 12.92 -19.47 -6.57
C GLY A 167 14.22 -19.04 -5.88
N MET A 168 14.18 -18.93 -4.55
CA MET A 168 15.34 -18.49 -3.76
C MET A 168 16.41 -19.59 -3.71
N THR A 169 17.47 -19.43 -4.51
CA THR A 169 18.59 -20.39 -4.61
C THR A 169 19.76 -20.06 -3.68
N GLY A 170 19.79 -18.85 -3.10
CA GLY A 170 21.00 -18.32 -2.45
C GLY A 170 22.13 -18.08 -3.45
N GLY A 171 23.33 -17.81 -2.94
CA GLY A 171 24.51 -17.45 -3.72
C GLY A 171 24.70 -15.93 -3.80
N GLY A 172 24.96 -15.41 -5.01
CA GLY A 172 25.21 -13.99 -5.23
C GLY A 172 26.59 -13.53 -4.75
N THR A 173 26.82 -12.21 -4.79
CA THR A 173 28.08 -11.55 -4.40
C THR A 173 28.49 -11.89 -2.97
N HIS A 174 27.51 -12.04 -2.08
CA HIS A 174 27.70 -12.27 -0.64
C HIS A 174 27.59 -13.74 -0.22
N ASN A 175 27.44 -14.67 -1.17
CA ASN A 175 27.31 -16.12 -0.92
C ASN A 175 26.23 -16.46 0.13
N LEU A 176 25.04 -15.89 -0.05
CA LEU A 176 23.91 -16.02 0.86
C LEU A 176 23.32 -17.44 0.84
N SER A 177 22.75 -17.86 1.97
CA SER A 177 21.94 -19.09 2.00
C SER A 177 20.57 -18.84 1.34
N PRO A 178 19.91 -19.85 0.76
CA PRO A 178 18.54 -19.72 0.26
C PRO A 178 17.61 -19.07 1.30
N GLY A 179 16.90 -18.02 0.90
CA GLY A 179 15.95 -17.31 1.78
C GLY A 179 16.52 -16.11 2.52
N MET A 180 17.83 -15.89 2.49
CA MET A 180 18.46 -14.69 3.05
C MET A 180 18.30 -13.50 2.11
N TRP A 181 17.91 -12.37 2.70
CA TRP A 181 17.66 -11.07 2.08
C TRP A 181 18.79 -10.06 2.42
N THR A 182 18.83 -8.91 1.74
CA THR A 182 19.94 -7.94 1.77
C THR A 182 19.62 -6.67 2.59
N ASP A 183 20.28 -5.55 2.27
CA ASP A 183 20.04 -4.27 2.91
C ASP A 183 18.64 -3.72 2.65
N ASP A 184 17.99 -4.04 1.53
CA ASP A 184 16.61 -3.66 1.21
C ASP A 184 15.67 -3.99 2.36
N THR A 185 15.66 -5.26 2.75
CA THR A 185 14.81 -5.75 3.84
C THR A 185 15.29 -5.24 5.19
N SER A 186 16.60 -5.20 5.47
CA SER A 186 17.12 -4.64 6.73
C SER A 186 16.66 -3.19 6.96
N MET A 187 16.77 -2.35 5.94
CA MET A 187 16.38 -0.95 6.02
C MET A 187 14.86 -0.78 6.08
N ALA A 188 14.08 -1.65 5.42
CA ALA A 188 12.62 -1.67 5.56
C ALA A 188 12.21 -2.03 7.00
N LEU A 189 12.85 -3.02 7.62
CA LEU A 189 12.56 -3.43 8.99
C LEU A 189 12.94 -2.34 10.01
N CYS A 190 14.07 -1.65 9.80
CA CYS A 190 14.46 -0.50 10.60
C CYS A 190 13.44 0.65 10.49
N LEU A 191 12.94 0.94 9.28
CA LEU A 191 11.92 1.96 9.07
C LEU A 191 10.60 1.60 9.73
N ALA A 192 10.15 0.36 9.57
CA ALA A 192 8.95 -0.15 10.24
C ALA A 192 9.06 -0.02 11.75
N GLU A 193 10.19 -0.42 12.33
CA GLU A 193 10.40 -0.34 13.78
C GLU A 193 10.39 1.11 14.30
N SER A 194 10.99 2.05 13.55
CA SER A 194 10.96 3.46 13.91
C SER A 194 9.53 4.00 13.97
N LEU A 195 8.74 3.76 12.91
CA LEU A 195 7.33 4.16 12.83
C LEU A 195 6.52 3.56 13.98
N ILE A 196 6.70 2.26 14.25
CA ILE A 196 5.96 1.54 15.30
C ILE A 196 6.28 2.10 16.68
N GLU A 197 7.56 2.27 17.01
CA GLU A 197 7.99 2.68 18.37
C GLU A 197 7.77 4.16 18.64
N LYS A 198 7.84 5.01 17.62
CA LYS A 198 7.56 6.45 17.76
C LYS A 198 6.07 6.78 17.65
N GLY A 199 5.30 5.94 16.96
CA GLY A 199 3.90 6.24 16.64
C GLY A 199 3.73 7.41 15.67
N ASP A 200 4.81 7.85 15.02
CA ASP A 200 4.83 8.85 13.96
C ASP A 200 6.17 8.76 13.19
N PHE A 201 6.34 9.57 12.15
CA PHE A 201 7.56 9.62 11.35
C PHE A 201 8.61 10.48 12.04
N ASP A 202 9.70 9.84 12.45
CA ASP A 202 10.86 10.50 13.06
C ASP A 202 12.11 10.22 12.20
N PRO A 203 12.56 11.19 11.39
CA PRO A 203 13.70 10.98 10.50
C PRO A 203 15.02 10.75 11.26
N VAL A 204 15.15 11.27 12.48
CA VAL A 204 16.36 11.08 13.30
C VAL A 204 16.39 9.65 13.83
N ASP A 205 15.27 9.14 14.33
CA ASP A 205 15.19 7.75 14.80
C ASP A 205 15.34 6.73 13.65
N GLN A 206 14.77 7.03 12.48
CA GLN A 206 15.01 6.26 11.25
C GLN A 206 16.51 6.13 10.97
N LEU A 207 17.24 7.24 10.96
CA LEU A 207 18.69 7.27 10.73
C LEU A 207 19.48 6.59 11.85
N GLN A 208 19.07 6.73 13.11
CA GLN A 208 19.69 6.03 14.23
C GLN A 208 19.58 4.51 14.09
N ARG A 209 18.43 3.98 13.63
CA ARG A 209 18.28 2.54 13.38
C ARG A 209 19.10 2.07 12.19
N TYR A 210 19.17 2.85 11.12
CA TYR A 210 20.07 2.56 10.00
C TYR A 210 21.54 2.56 10.42
N LEU A 211 21.94 3.48 11.30
CA LEU A 211 23.29 3.53 11.85
C LEU A 211 23.57 2.30 12.74
N ARG A 212 22.61 1.87 13.56
CA ARG A 212 22.72 0.62 14.35
C ARG A 212 22.81 -0.61 13.45
N TRP A 213 22.03 -0.68 12.38
CA TRP A 213 22.18 -1.75 11.38
C TRP A 213 23.58 -1.73 10.78
N PHE A 214 24.03 -0.56 10.30
CA PHE A 214 25.34 -0.37 9.68
C PHE A 214 26.51 -0.76 10.59
N GLN A 215 26.44 -0.41 11.88
CA GLN A 215 27.54 -0.63 12.84
C GLN A 215 27.49 -1.99 13.55
N GLU A 216 26.28 -2.49 13.83
CA GLU A 216 26.07 -3.63 14.75
C GLU A 216 25.41 -4.84 14.07
N GLY A 217 24.96 -4.71 12.82
CA GLY A 217 24.15 -5.75 12.16
C GLY A 217 22.72 -5.86 12.71
N TYR A 218 22.23 -4.79 13.35
CA TYR A 218 20.88 -4.74 13.89
C TYR A 218 19.82 -4.97 12.80
N LEU A 219 18.87 -5.88 13.03
CA LEU A 219 17.86 -6.30 12.04
C LEU A 219 18.46 -6.77 10.70
N SER A 220 19.64 -7.38 10.74
CA SER A 220 20.23 -8.13 9.62
C SER A 220 19.84 -9.60 9.68
N VAL A 221 19.63 -10.20 8.52
CA VAL A 221 19.34 -11.63 8.38
C VAL A 221 20.48 -12.54 8.87
N ASN A 222 21.71 -12.03 8.89
CA ASN A 222 22.92 -12.80 9.25
C ASN A 222 23.75 -12.13 10.36
N GLY A 223 23.18 -11.15 11.05
CA GLY A 223 23.78 -10.51 12.22
C GLY A 223 24.91 -9.52 11.95
N HIS A 224 25.14 -9.12 10.70
CA HIS A 224 26.07 -8.03 10.34
C HIS A 224 25.54 -7.23 9.14
N CYS A 225 26.01 -5.99 8.97
CA CYS A 225 25.71 -5.20 7.78
C CYS A 225 26.54 -5.69 6.59
N PHE A 226 25.88 -5.88 5.46
CA PHE A 226 26.47 -6.11 4.15
C PHE A 226 25.62 -5.37 3.11
N ASP A 227 26.12 -5.31 1.88
CA ASP A 227 25.45 -4.69 0.72
C ASP A 227 25.11 -3.20 0.76
N ILE A 228 25.47 -2.49 1.83
CA ILE A 228 25.14 -1.06 1.96
C ILE A 228 25.64 -0.21 0.78
N GLY A 229 24.68 0.37 0.06
CA GLY A 229 24.92 1.32 -1.03
C GLY A 229 25.75 2.54 -0.61
N ASN A 230 26.58 3.04 -1.52
CA ASN A 230 27.49 4.17 -1.24
C ASN A 230 26.75 5.45 -0.81
N THR A 231 25.63 5.77 -1.45
CA THR A 231 24.80 6.94 -1.11
C THR A 231 24.26 6.86 0.30
N THR A 232 23.73 5.69 0.69
CA THR A 232 23.26 5.44 2.07
C THR A 232 24.39 5.57 3.07
N ARG A 233 25.54 4.96 2.80
CA ARG A 233 26.70 5.00 3.69
C ARG A 233 27.19 6.42 3.94
N GLU A 234 27.25 7.25 2.90
CA GLU A 234 27.65 8.64 3.02
C GLU A 234 26.63 9.47 3.79
N ALA A 235 25.33 9.29 3.54
CA ALA A 235 24.29 9.96 4.32
C ALA A 235 24.36 9.60 5.82
N LEU A 236 24.61 8.32 6.16
CA LEU A 236 24.80 7.90 7.56
C LEU A 236 26.08 8.49 8.18
N ARG A 237 27.15 8.68 7.41
CA ARG A 237 28.37 9.37 7.87
C ARG A 237 28.07 10.83 8.20
N ILE A 238 27.40 11.54 7.30
CA ILE A 238 26.97 12.93 7.50
C ILE A 238 26.06 13.02 8.73
N PHE A 239 25.08 12.11 8.88
CA PHE A 239 24.23 12.04 10.05
C PHE A 239 25.03 11.87 11.34
N GLN A 240 25.97 10.93 11.37
CA GLN A 240 26.79 10.64 12.55
C GLN A 240 27.65 11.85 12.97
N GLU A 241 28.10 12.66 12.00
CA GLU A 241 28.90 13.87 12.24
C GLU A 241 28.05 15.08 12.66
N THR A 242 26.83 15.21 12.14
CA THR A 242 26.04 16.45 12.23
C THR A 242 24.76 16.35 13.05
N GLY A 243 24.14 15.17 13.10
CA GLY A 243 22.81 14.95 13.67
C GLY A 243 21.65 15.51 12.83
N GLU A 244 21.91 16.00 11.61
CA GLU A 244 20.88 16.57 10.73
C GLU A 244 19.85 15.52 10.30
N PRO A 245 18.53 15.81 10.33
CA PRO A 245 17.49 14.83 10.04
C PRO A 245 17.39 14.40 8.57
N TYR A 246 17.92 15.21 7.64
CA TYR A 246 17.86 14.94 6.19
C TYR A 246 19.23 15.11 5.54
N PRO A 247 20.20 14.22 5.84
CA PRO A 247 21.56 14.26 5.32
C PRO A 247 21.69 13.60 3.92
N GLY A 248 20.58 13.21 3.31
CA GLY A 248 20.58 12.53 2.02
C GLY A 248 21.22 13.36 0.91
N LEU A 249 21.90 12.68 0.00
CA LEU A 249 22.64 13.34 -1.09
C LEU A 249 21.68 13.80 -2.19
N ASP A 250 21.94 14.97 -2.77
CA ASP A 250 21.08 15.65 -3.76
C ASP A 250 21.77 15.99 -5.10
N HIS A 251 22.98 15.48 -5.34
CA HIS A 251 23.71 15.72 -6.59
C HIS A 251 23.30 14.74 -7.70
N GLU A 252 23.57 15.07 -8.97
CA GLU A 252 23.09 14.31 -10.15
C GLU A 252 23.40 12.80 -10.11
N LEU A 253 24.51 12.39 -9.49
CA LEU A 253 24.91 10.99 -9.38
C LEU A 253 24.28 10.24 -8.18
N SER A 254 23.47 10.90 -7.35
CA SER A 254 22.86 10.32 -6.15
C SER A 254 21.39 9.89 -6.32
N ALA A 255 20.88 9.84 -7.55
CA ALA A 255 19.54 9.35 -7.90
C ALA A 255 19.40 7.81 -7.80
N GLY A 256 19.90 7.23 -6.71
CA GLY A 256 19.85 5.80 -6.41
C GLY A 256 18.47 5.32 -5.94
N ASN A 257 18.20 4.03 -6.14
CA ASN A 257 16.97 3.34 -5.73
C ASN A 257 16.91 2.94 -4.24
N GLY A 258 17.97 3.16 -3.47
CA GLY A 258 18.09 2.66 -2.09
C GLY A 258 17.07 3.20 -1.08
N SER A 259 16.33 4.26 -1.42
CA SER A 259 15.19 4.73 -0.63
C SER A 259 13.87 4.08 -1.02
N LEU A 260 13.71 3.71 -2.29
CA LEU A 260 12.51 3.10 -2.86
C LEU A 260 12.39 1.62 -2.48
N MET A 261 13.51 0.92 -2.37
CA MET A 261 13.58 -0.51 -2.00
C MET A 261 12.98 -0.83 -0.63
N ARG A 262 12.94 0.17 0.27
CA ARG A 262 12.57 0.02 1.69
C ARG A 262 11.24 0.70 2.07
N LEU A 263 10.46 1.13 1.07
CA LEU A 263 9.40 2.12 1.25
C LEU A 263 8.17 1.61 2.00
N ALA A 264 7.77 0.35 1.80
CA ALA A 264 6.49 -0.23 2.21
C ALA A 264 6.03 0.09 3.64
N PRO A 265 6.88 0.16 4.68
CA PRO A 265 6.43 0.55 6.01
C PRO A 265 5.68 1.88 6.08
N VAL A 266 6.03 2.87 5.24
CA VAL A 266 5.40 4.20 5.25
C VAL A 266 3.93 4.15 4.81
N PRO A 267 3.58 3.66 3.60
CA PRO A 267 2.19 3.55 3.17
C PRO A 267 1.36 2.56 4.01
N LEU A 268 2.00 1.59 4.68
CA LEU A 268 1.33 0.71 5.64
C LEU A 268 0.98 1.44 6.93
N PHE A 269 1.89 2.24 7.47
CA PHE A 269 1.67 2.99 8.71
C PHE A 269 0.64 4.11 8.52
N TYR A 270 0.76 4.88 7.44
CA TYR A 270 -0.13 5.99 7.11
C TYR A 270 -1.29 5.59 6.20
N PHE A 271 -1.67 4.30 6.18
CA PHE A 271 -2.70 3.75 5.30
C PHE A 271 -4.00 4.58 5.28
N THR A 272 -4.45 5.06 6.45
CA THR A 272 -5.67 5.86 6.64
C THR A 272 -5.50 7.34 6.31
N GLN A 273 -4.29 7.80 6.00
CA GLN A 273 -3.96 9.20 5.70
C GLN A 273 -3.22 9.30 4.36
N PRO A 274 -3.92 9.15 3.22
CA PRO A 274 -3.31 9.13 1.88
C PRO A 274 -2.37 10.31 1.59
N GLY A 275 -2.75 11.53 1.96
CA GLY A 275 -1.89 12.71 1.78
C GLY A 275 -0.56 12.57 2.54
N LYS A 276 -0.61 12.13 3.81
CA LYS A 276 0.61 11.84 4.59
C LYS A 276 1.40 10.68 4.02
N THR A 277 0.73 9.65 3.51
CA THR A 277 1.42 8.52 2.85
C THR A 277 2.29 9.03 1.72
N ILE A 278 1.78 9.90 0.84
CA ILE A 278 2.56 10.44 -0.27
C ILE A 278 3.68 11.34 0.25
N GLU A 279 3.37 12.31 1.12
CA GLU A 279 4.34 13.28 1.65
C GLU A 279 5.48 12.60 2.41
N LEU A 280 5.16 11.70 3.34
CA LEU A 280 6.14 11.04 4.20
C LEU A 280 6.91 9.93 3.49
N SER A 281 6.38 9.39 2.39
CA SER A 281 7.17 8.54 1.48
C SER A 281 8.33 9.33 0.90
N GLY A 282 8.08 10.57 0.46
CA GLY A 282 9.11 11.51 0.03
C GLY A 282 10.08 11.88 1.17
N GLN A 283 9.57 12.24 2.36
CA GLN A 283 10.43 12.61 3.49
C GLN A 283 11.33 11.46 3.96
N SER A 284 10.83 10.22 3.96
CA SER A 284 11.63 9.03 4.27
C SER A 284 12.79 8.84 3.30
N SER A 285 12.59 9.16 2.02
CA SER A 285 13.65 9.12 1.01
C SER A 285 14.80 10.08 1.35
N ARG A 286 14.46 11.33 1.69
CA ARG A 286 15.40 12.43 1.97
C ARG A 286 16.38 12.15 3.11
N THR A 287 16.10 11.18 3.97
CA THR A 287 17.04 10.76 5.02
C THR A 287 18.33 10.18 4.45
N THR A 288 18.29 9.52 3.28
CA THR A 288 19.51 9.01 2.63
C THR A 288 19.66 9.40 1.16
N HIS A 289 18.56 9.68 0.46
CA HIS A 289 18.52 10.11 -0.94
C HIS A 289 17.63 11.35 -1.05
N ASN A 290 18.23 12.54 -1.18
CA ASN A 290 17.49 13.81 -1.30
C ASN A 290 17.36 14.27 -2.76
N HIS A 291 17.87 13.50 -3.71
CA HIS A 291 17.67 13.76 -5.14
C HIS A 291 16.18 13.67 -5.51
N ILE A 292 15.67 14.65 -6.26
CA ILE A 292 14.23 14.79 -6.53
C ILE A 292 13.62 13.55 -7.17
N LEU A 293 14.33 12.89 -8.09
CA LEU A 293 13.87 11.64 -8.71
C LEU A 293 13.64 10.52 -7.69
N ALA A 294 14.48 10.39 -6.66
CA ALA A 294 14.31 9.38 -5.63
C ALA A 294 13.15 9.72 -4.69
N VAL A 295 13.01 11.00 -4.35
CA VAL A 295 11.90 11.52 -3.54
C VAL A 295 10.56 11.30 -4.25
N ASP A 296 10.47 11.68 -5.52
CA ASP A 296 9.24 11.57 -6.31
C ASP A 296 8.89 10.12 -6.67
N ALA A 297 9.88 9.27 -6.93
CA ALA A 297 9.65 7.84 -7.06
C ALA A 297 9.01 7.25 -5.79
N CYS A 298 9.50 7.65 -4.61
CA CYS A 298 8.91 7.21 -3.34
C CYS A 298 7.49 7.76 -3.14
N ARG A 299 7.25 9.05 -3.47
CA ARG A 299 5.91 9.65 -3.42
C ARG A 299 4.91 8.88 -4.30
N TYR A 300 5.29 8.59 -5.54
CA TYR A 300 4.44 7.88 -6.49
C TYR A 300 4.20 6.42 -6.07
N MET A 301 5.25 5.69 -5.70
CA MET A 301 5.14 4.31 -5.23
C MET A 301 4.33 4.20 -3.92
N GLY A 302 4.45 5.18 -3.02
CA GLY A 302 3.65 5.25 -1.80
C GLY A 302 2.14 5.37 -2.10
N SER A 303 1.78 6.18 -3.10
CA SER A 303 0.41 6.28 -3.62
C SER A 303 -0.10 4.96 -4.16
N LEU A 304 0.70 4.26 -4.99
CA LEU A 304 0.35 2.97 -5.58
C LEU A 304 0.13 1.88 -4.52
N ILE A 305 1.03 1.76 -3.54
CA ILE A 305 0.88 0.79 -2.45
C ILE A 305 -0.37 1.09 -1.63
N ASN A 306 -0.65 2.36 -1.33
CA ASN A 306 -1.87 2.73 -0.59
C ASN A 306 -3.14 2.42 -1.39
N GLY A 307 -3.17 2.72 -2.68
CA GLY A 307 -4.26 2.35 -3.59
C GLY A 307 -4.50 0.84 -3.67
N ALA A 308 -3.42 0.04 -3.73
CA ALA A 308 -3.52 -1.42 -3.74
C ALA A 308 -4.18 -1.96 -2.47
N LEU A 309 -3.82 -1.42 -1.29
CA LEU A 309 -4.43 -1.81 0.00
C LEU A 309 -5.91 -1.42 0.09
N ILE A 310 -6.29 -0.29 -0.49
CA ILE A 310 -7.68 0.20 -0.55
C ILE A 310 -8.53 -0.67 -1.48
N GLY A 311 -7.89 -1.37 -2.41
CA GLY A 311 -8.51 -2.35 -3.31
C GLY A 311 -8.85 -1.80 -4.69
N PHE A 312 -8.14 -0.77 -5.17
CA PHE A 312 -8.19 -0.35 -6.57
C PHE A 312 -7.77 -1.50 -7.49
N SER A 313 -8.36 -1.56 -8.69
CA SER A 313 -8.02 -2.57 -9.69
C SER A 313 -6.61 -2.34 -10.25
N LYS A 314 -6.02 -3.35 -10.89
CA LYS A 314 -4.70 -3.22 -11.52
C LYS A 314 -4.74 -2.15 -12.62
N GLU A 315 -5.82 -2.13 -13.40
CA GLU A 315 -6.05 -1.14 -14.47
C GLU A 315 -6.14 0.28 -13.91
N GLU A 316 -6.81 0.48 -12.77
CA GLU A 316 -6.88 1.79 -12.10
C GLU A 316 -5.50 2.21 -11.57
N LEU A 317 -4.79 1.31 -10.89
CA LEU A 317 -3.45 1.58 -10.36
C LEU A 317 -2.44 1.93 -11.45
N LEU A 318 -2.58 1.32 -12.63
CA LEU A 318 -1.70 1.56 -13.78
C LEU A 318 -2.24 2.62 -14.74
N SER A 319 -3.32 3.32 -14.37
CA SER A 319 -3.79 4.47 -15.15
C SER A 319 -2.78 5.62 -15.10
N PRO A 320 -2.69 6.46 -16.14
CA PRO A 320 -1.75 7.58 -16.17
C PRO A 320 -1.90 8.47 -14.93
N HIS A 321 -0.77 8.71 -14.26
CA HIS A 321 -0.67 9.59 -13.09
C HIS A 321 -1.58 9.17 -11.93
N PHE A 322 -1.77 7.86 -11.72
CA PHE A 322 -2.56 7.37 -10.59
C PHE A 322 -2.15 8.08 -9.28
N SER A 323 -3.16 8.61 -8.57
CA SER A 323 -3.00 9.16 -7.24
C SER A 323 -4.18 8.74 -6.39
N ILE A 324 -3.91 8.25 -5.18
CA ILE A 324 -4.95 8.01 -4.20
C ILE A 324 -5.62 9.32 -3.71
N VAL A 325 -4.94 10.46 -3.87
CA VAL A 325 -5.50 11.79 -3.68
C VAL A 325 -5.73 12.40 -5.07
N PRO A 326 -6.98 12.47 -5.57
CA PRO A 326 -7.27 13.02 -6.89
C PRO A 326 -6.70 14.44 -7.08
N GLY A 327 -6.09 14.69 -8.23
CA GLY A 327 -5.48 15.99 -8.57
C GLY A 327 -4.19 16.34 -7.81
N TYR A 328 -3.65 15.42 -7.01
CA TYR A 328 -2.46 15.71 -6.18
C TYR A 328 -1.23 16.14 -7.01
N TRP A 329 -1.02 15.52 -8.18
CA TRP A 329 0.10 15.82 -9.06
C TRP A 329 -0.04 17.16 -9.79
N ASP A 330 -1.26 17.72 -9.93
CA ASP A 330 -1.47 19.06 -10.50
C ASP A 330 -0.88 20.16 -9.60
N GLU A 331 -1.03 19.98 -8.29
CA GLU A 331 -0.49 20.89 -7.27
C GLU A 331 0.98 20.58 -6.93
N HIS A 332 1.39 19.33 -7.10
CA HIS A 332 2.71 18.84 -6.67
C HIS A 332 3.36 17.97 -7.76
N PRO A 333 3.74 18.56 -8.91
CA PRO A 333 4.20 17.81 -10.08
C PRO A 333 5.40 16.91 -9.77
N LEU A 334 5.45 15.79 -10.48
CA LEU A 334 6.57 14.85 -10.45
C LEU A 334 7.71 15.40 -11.32
N ALA A 335 8.95 15.07 -10.96
CA ALA A 335 10.10 15.28 -11.83
C ALA A 335 9.93 14.55 -13.17
N GLU A 336 10.40 15.16 -14.26
CA GLU A 336 10.14 14.76 -15.67
C GLU A 336 10.28 13.25 -15.93
N GLU A 337 11.39 12.64 -15.52
CA GLU A 337 11.59 11.19 -15.76
C GLU A 337 10.67 10.28 -14.93
N ILE A 338 10.24 10.74 -13.74
CA ILE A 338 9.23 10.01 -12.95
C ILE A 338 7.83 10.24 -13.52
N ASP A 339 7.57 11.43 -14.06
CA ASP A 339 6.33 11.75 -14.77
C ASP A 339 6.15 10.88 -16.02
N GLU A 340 7.21 10.64 -16.79
CA GLU A 340 7.20 9.69 -17.91
C GLU A 340 6.82 8.27 -17.47
N VAL A 341 7.38 7.81 -16.35
CA VAL A 341 7.03 6.50 -15.77
C VAL A 341 5.57 6.49 -15.31
N ALA A 342 5.12 7.51 -14.59
CA ALA A 342 3.74 7.65 -14.12
C ALA A 342 2.73 7.76 -15.27
N SER A 343 3.15 8.27 -16.44
CA SER A 343 2.35 8.33 -17.66
C SER A 343 2.19 6.97 -18.34
N GLY A 344 2.95 5.94 -17.94
CA GLY A 344 2.81 4.58 -18.44
C GLY A 344 3.94 4.10 -19.35
N SER A 345 5.14 4.68 -19.30
CA SER A 345 6.28 4.24 -20.15
C SER A 345 6.59 2.73 -20.04
N TYR A 346 6.32 2.13 -18.88
CA TYR A 346 6.49 0.71 -18.60
C TYR A 346 5.49 -0.21 -19.32
N GLN A 347 4.41 0.34 -19.90
CA GLN A 347 3.41 -0.42 -20.67
C GLN A 347 3.79 -0.55 -22.14
N GLU A 348 4.63 0.36 -22.64
CA GLU A 348 5.03 0.41 -24.06
C GLU A 348 6.40 -0.22 -24.32
N LYS A 349 7.27 -0.23 -23.31
CA LYS A 349 8.64 -0.72 -23.42
C LYS A 349 8.74 -2.19 -23.02
N GLU A 350 9.67 -2.90 -23.66
CA GLU A 350 10.04 -4.28 -23.35
C GLU A 350 11.55 -4.40 -23.13
N PRO A 351 12.06 -5.47 -22.50
CA PRO A 351 13.49 -5.76 -22.51
C PRO A 351 14.02 -5.87 -23.96
N PRO A 352 15.17 -5.24 -24.29
CA PRO A 352 16.20 -4.73 -23.39
C PRO A 352 16.06 -3.23 -23.01
N GLU A 353 14.98 -2.55 -23.38
CA GLU A 353 14.74 -1.14 -23.02
C GLU A 353 14.35 -1.00 -21.54
N ILE A 354 13.55 -1.94 -21.05
CA ILE A 354 13.29 -2.15 -19.62
C ILE A 354 14.52 -2.74 -18.95
N ARG A 355 15.01 -2.08 -17.90
CA ARG A 355 16.24 -2.45 -17.19
C ARG A 355 16.13 -2.17 -15.70
N GLY A 356 16.30 -3.18 -14.85
CA GLY A 356 16.35 -3.03 -13.39
C GLY A 356 17.74 -2.59 -12.91
N ARG A 357 18.02 -1.28 -12.91
CA ARG A 357 19.34 -0.72 -12.53
C ARG A 357 19.27 0.03 -11.20
N GLY A 358 20.43 0.31 -10.61
CA GLY A 358 20.58 1.20 -9.43
C GLY A 358 20.07 2.63 -9.60
N TYR A 359 19.74 3.04 -10.82
CA TYR A 359 19.10 4.31 -11.09
C TYR A 359 17.59 4.22 -10.84
N VAL A 360 17.08 5.05 -9.92
CA VAL A 360 15.72 4.91 -9.36
C VAL A 360 14.60 4.89 -10.41
N VAL A 361 14.71 5.71 -11.47
CA VAL A 361 13.73 5.76 -12.56
C VAL A 361 13.63 4.39 -13.24
N LYS A 362 14.78 3.75 -13.47
CA LYS A 362 14.86 2.48 -14.19
C LYS A 362 14.37 1.30 -13.34
N SER A 363 14.69 1.28 -12.04
CA SER A 363 14.15 0.25 -11.14
C SER A 363 12.64 0.38 -10.97
N LEU A 364 12.11 1.61 -10.85
CA LEU A 364 10.66 1.85 -10.77
C LEU A 364 9.96 1.42 -12.08
N GLU A 365 10.46 1.85 -13.24
CA GLU A 365 9.94 1.47 -14.55
C GLU A 365 9.92 -0.06 -14.73
N ALA A 366 11.00 -0.75 -14.34
CA ALA A 366 11.10 -2.21 -14.42
C ALA A 366 10.14 -2.94 -13.46
N ALA A 367 9.96 -2.45 -12.23
CA ALA A 367 9.03 -3.04 -11.28
C ALA A 367 7.57 -2.89 -11.75
N LEU A 368 7.21 -1.73 -12.30
CA LEU A 368 5.87 -1.49 -12.85
C LEU A 368 5.63 -2.28 -14.14
N TRP A 369 6.63 -2.44 -15.01
CA TRP A 369 6.56 -3.34 -16.16
C TRP A 369 6.26 -4.78 -15.72
N ALA A 370 7.00 -5.30 -14.74
CA ALA A 370 6.78 -6.65 -14.24
C ALA A 370 5.39 -6.83 -13.61
N PHE A 371 4.88 -5.80 -12.93
CA PHE A 371 3.52 -5.81 -12.37
C PHE A 371 2.43 -5.70 -13.44
N HIS A 372 2.66 -4.93 -14.50
CA HIS A 372 1.78 -4.81 -15.67
C HIS A 372 1.68 -6.13 -16.45
N GLN A 373 2.82 -6.78 -16.71
CA GLN A 373 2.91 -7.96 -17.56
C GLN A 373 2.50 -9.27 -16.88
N SER A 374 2.23 -9.27 -15.57
CA SER A 374 1.96 -10.48 -14.81
C SER A 374 0.55 -10.53 -14.25
N GLU A 375 -0.01 -11.73 -14.13
CA GLU A 375 -1.32 -11.96 -13.50
C GLU A 375 -1.22 -12.58 -12.09
N SER A 376 0.00 -12.79 -11.60
CA SER A 376 0.25 -13.33 -10.27
C SER A 376 1.53 -12.80 -9.66
N PHE A 377 1.60 -12.81 -8.33
CA PHE A 377 2.81 -12.43 -7.61
C PHE A 377 4.03 -13.20 -8.11
N ARG A 378 3.88 -14.52 -8.33
CA ARG A 378 4.96 -15.39 -8.82
C ARG A 378 5.51 -14.91 -10.16
N GLU A 379 4.62 -14.75 -11.13
CA GLU A 379 5.01 -14.42 -12.50
C GLU A 379 5.76 -13.09 -12.54
N GLY A 380 5.21 -12.03 -11.95
CA GLY A 380 5.86 -10.72 -11.95
C GLY A 380 7.15 -10.70 -11.14
N CYS A 381 7.25 -11.45 -10.04
CA CYS A 381 8.48 -11.55 -9.26
C CYS A 381 9.60 -12.12 -10.12
N LEU A 382 9.29 -13.21 -10.85
CA LEU A 382 10.24 -13.83 -11.77
C LEU A 382 10.58 -12.93 -12.96
N LEU A 383 9.64 -12.16 -13.49
CA LEU A 383 9.91 -11.16 -14.53
C LEU A 383 10.89 -10.10 -14.02
N ALA A 384 10.65 -9.53 -12.83
CA ALA A 384 11.47 -8.47 -12.25
C ALA A 384 12.91 -8.94 -11.98
N VAL A 385 13.09 -10.03 -11.22
CA VAL A 385 14.43 -10.48 -10.81
C VAL A 385 15.27 -11.02 -11.97
N ASN A 386 14.63 -11.62 -12.99
CA ASN A 386 15.35 -12.16 -14.15
C ASN A 386 15.77 -11.10 -15.18
N LEU A 387 15.50 -9.81 -14.92
CA LEU A 387 16.18 -8.72 -15.64
C LEU A 387 17.68 -8.66 -15.30
N GLY A 388 18.11 -9.24 -14.16
CA GLY A 388 19.49 -9.13 -13.71
C GLY A 388 19.83 -7.69 -13.29
N GLU A 389 21.10 -7.31 -13.47
CA GLU A 389 21.66 -6.02 -13.05
C GLU A 389 21.47 -5.79 -11.55
N ASP A 390 20.51 -4.95 -11.15
CA ASP A 390 20.14 -4.66 -9.76
C ASP A 390 18.84 -5.41 -9.41
N ALA A 391 18.96 -6.74 -9.40
CA ALA A 391 17.85 -7.68 -9.45
C ALA A 391 17.12 -7.84 -8.12
N ASP A 392 17.85 -7.82 -7.00
CA ASP A 392 17.30 -7.73 -5.64
C ASP A 392 16.48 -6.47 -5.48
N THR A 393 17.03 -5.29 -5.78
CA THR A 393 16.30 -4.04 -5.58
C THR A 393 15.08 -3.94 -6.49
N THR A 394 15.22 -4.29 -7.77
CA THR A 394 14.08 -4.31 -8.70
C THR A 394 13.00 -5.29 -8.24
N GLY A 395 13.42 -6.46 -7.74
CA GLY A 395 12.55 -7.44 -7.10
C GLY A 395 11.84 -6.87 -5.88
N ALA A 396 12.56 -6.25 -4.94
CA ALA A 396 12.02 -5.67 -3.72
C ALA A 396 10.98 -4.58 -4.01
N ILE A 397 11.25 -3.70 -4.98
CA ILE A 397 10.29 -2.66 -5.42
C ILE A 397 9.02 -3.30 -5.98
N TYR A 398 9.14 -4.28 -6.87
CA TYR A 398 7.99 -5.04 -7.35
C TYR A 398 7.24 -5.73 -6.20
N GLY A 399 7.97 -6.39 -5.30
CA GLY A 399 7.44 -7.20 -4.21
C GLY A 399 6.59 -6.40 -3.23
N GLN A 400 6.92 -5.12 -3.02
CA GLN A 400 6.13 -4.21 -2.18
C GLN A 400 4.73 -3.95 -2.76
N LEU A 401 4.65 -3.52 -4.03
CA LEU A 401 3.38 -3.22 -4.68
C LEU A 401 2.57 -4.48 -4.97
N ALA A 402 3.20 -5.47 -5.62
CA ALA A 402 2.54 -6.73 -5.95
C ALA A 402 2.11 -7.48 -4.70
N GLY A 403 2.91 -7.41 -3.63
CA GLY A 403 2.56 -7.96 -2.32
C GLY A 403 1.35 -7.28 -1.69
N ALA A 404 1.28 -5.94 -1.74
CA ALA A 404 0.11 -5.20 -1.26
C ALA A 404 -1.16 -5.53 -2.08
N PHE A 405 -1.01 -5.72 -3.40
CA PHE A 405 -2.12 -5.99 -4.32
C PHE A 405 -2.64 -7.43 -4.27
N TYR A 406 -1.74 -8.42 -4.41
CA TYR A 406 -2.11 -9.84 -4.41
C TYR A 406 -2.28 -10.41 -3.00
N GLY A 407 -1.76 -9.72 -1.98
CA GLY A 407 -1.76 -10.14 -0.59
C GLY A 407 -0.83 -11.33 -0.31
N LYS A 408 -0.62 -11.63 0.98
CA LYS A 408 0.15 -12.81 1.40
C LYS A 408 -0.45 -14.10 0.85
N SER A 409 -1.77 -14.16 0.67
CA SER A 409 -2.45 -15.32 0.06
C SER A 409 -2.11 -15.54 -1.41
N GLY A 410 -1.67 -14.50 -2.12
CA GLY A 410 -1.20 -14.58 -3.51
C GLY A 410 0.29 -14.96 -3.65
N ILE A 411 1.07 -14.94 -2.57
CA ILE A 411 2.47 -15.32 -2.58
C ILE A 411 2.59 -16.86 -2.44
N PRO A 412 3.41 -17.54 -3.27
CA PRO A 412 3.64 -18.98 -3.13
C PRO A 412 4.08 -19.37 -1.72
N SER A 413 3.36 -20.32 -1.10
CA SER A 413 3.61 -20.73 0.29
C SER A 413 5.02 -21.28 0.48
N GLU A 414 5.57 -21.97 -0.52
CA GLU A 414 6.93 -22.50 -0.46
C GLU A 414 8.01 -21.40 -0.49
N TRP A 415 7.68 -20.20 -0.98
CA TRP A 415 8.58 -19.05 -0.89
C TRP A 415 8.52 -18.45 0.51
N ILE A 416 7.34 -18.30 1.09
CA ILE A 416 7.19 -17.84 2.48
C ILE A 416 7.90 -18.79 3.45
N GLU A 417 7.75 -20.11 3.25
CA GLU A 417 8.37 -21.12 4.13
C GLU A 417 9.90 -21.10 4.10
N LYS A 418 10.49 -20.79 2.94
CA LYS A 418 11.94 -20.71 2.75
C LYS A 418 12.55 -19.40 3.23
N LEU A 419 11.75 -18.34 3.43
CA LEU A 419 12.24 -17.02 3.81
C LEU A 419 12.92 -17.07 5.19
N ALA A 420 14.15 -16.55 5.27
CA ALA A 420 14.89 -16.49 6.52
C ALA A 420 14.34 -15.39 7.44
N CYS A 421 14.43 -15.61 8.75
CA CYS A 421 14.01 -14.65 9.79
C CYS A 421 12.57 -14.13 9.63
N LYS A 422 11.66 -14.94 9.06
CA LYS A 422 10.26 -14.55 8.80
C LYS A 422 9.52 -14.06 10.04
N GLU A 423 9.85 -14.57 11.23
CA GLU A 423 9.26 -14.13 12.50
C GLU A 423 9.57 -12.65 12.78
N MET A 424 10.78 -12.19 12.46
CA MET A 424 11.18 -10.78 12.59
C MET A 424 10.32 -9.87 11.71
N ILE A 425 10.06 -10.30 10.47
CA ILE A 425 9.21 -9.57 9.52
C ILE A 425 7.75 -9.56 10.00
N HIS A 426 7.23 -10.72 10.45
CA HIS A 426 5.88 -10.83 11.00
C HIS A 426 5.66 -9.94 12.23
N GLU A 427 6.66 -9.79 13.10
CA GLU A 427 6.57 -8.86 14.24
C GLU A 427 6.38 -7.42 13.79
N LYS A 428 7.12 -6.96 12.77
CA LYS A 428 6.94 -5.60 12.22
C LYS A 428 5.57 -5.43 11.56
N ILE A 429 5.11 -6.41 10.80
CA ILE A 429 3.76 -6.39 10.21
C ILE A 429 2.68 -6.25 11.30
N LYS A 430 2.78 -7.04 12.37
CA LYS A 430 1.84 -6.97 13.51
C LYS A 430 1.87 -5.60 14.20
N GLY A 431 3.07 -5.03 14.38
CA GLY A 431 3.20 -3.68 14.95
C GLY A 431 2.53 -2.62 14.08
N LEU A 432 2.72 -2.67 12.76
CA LEU A 432 2.06 -1.76 11.81
C LEU A 432 0.54 -1.93 11.83
N LEU A 433 0.04 -3.16 11.88
CA LEU A 433 -1.40 -3.46 11.97
C LEU A 433 -2.02 -2.97 13.28
N ALA A 434 -1.29 -3.06 14.40
CA ALA A 434 -1.79 -2.59 15.69
C ALA A 434 -2.07 -1.09 15.71
N HIS A 435 -1.38 -0.30 14.89
CA HIS A 435 -1.66 1.13 14.70
C HIS A 435 -2.92 1.41 13.87
N GLN A 436 -3.50 0.39 13.23
CA GLN A 436 -4.76 0.50 12.48
C GLN A 436 -5.99 -0.05 13.24
N MET A 437 -5.77 -0.65 14.43
CA MET A 437 -6.77 -1.38 15.22
C MET A 437 -7.29 -0.64 16.45
#